data_AF-A0A840PZ56-F1
#
_entry.id   AF-A0A840PZ56-F1
#
_cell.length_a   1.000
_cell.length_b   1.000
_cell.length_c   1.000
_cell.angle_alpha   90.00
_cell.angle_beta   90.00
_cell.angle_gamma   90.00
#
_symmetry.space_group_name_H-M   'P 1'
#
loop_
_entity.id
_entity.type
_entity.pdbx_description
1 polymer ?
#
loop_
_entity_poly.entity_id
_entity_poly.type
_entity_poly.pdbx_seq_one_letter_code
_entity_poly.pdbx_strand_id
1 'polypeptide(L)'
;MTEIASDTDRAESATPEAPRTGPVQRFGPVLLGLSAIVPPLMMLREVLRYRQMHFYDYWWVLLDITNDDGSLRPEALFGFRNEHPFVLPSLLFWLSARFGHGLNQPLGLLVIAFGIGCVLLVRAMLPKELNPWQRAGLVAVASTLVFNPHGIHNYVRSMSGASWILALLLVLAALLAMQREHRVSAIVFGLLASISYGTSFAVWPALALVAWLRGDRRRSVVTPLVVGVLVVAAWLVLRGPQGGGGSSPTDDPAQALLAGLSMLGMVWTGTEPSVALIAGVSGLAVLVLHARQTPEERRSAAPWWGMAIYAVGCAVMISGSRAAFGETAGLQSRYNSMTAALWIAVLVIVVTWPRWPKIRTVIVAGTALATVALGAPMAQGVRADAPNQSLLAIAARIGHPDAFIDRFPEPDRLLPRLRALGHYPFSAEFTLGCPDGVEIGDRADTRDWRVPSVGAFREPRPNGWDVLLNVETDQVHGGARMLKGWAISGIERAECVAVLDQTGTVVGGGVVDIPRSDAEAQTPGIEIGLGFQAVAPAQSGPLRIAFRFPDGWWIRPLSESPQVTP
;
A
#
# COMPACT_ATOMS: atom_id res chain seq x y z
N MET A 1 97.99 1.13 -25.17
CA MET A 1 97.11 2.00 -24.38
C MET A 1 95.70 1.63 -24.77
N THR A 2 95.04 0.89 -23.90
CA THR A 2 93.86 0.07 -24.18
C THR A 2 92.59 0.86 -23.89
N GLU A 3 91.78 1.07 -24.93
CA GLU A 3 90.36 1.43 -24.84
C GLU A 3 89.59 0.28 -24.17
N ILE A 4 88.87 0.60 -23.09
CA ILE A 4 87.87 -0.29 -22.49
C ILE A 4 86.56 0.49 -22.45
N ALA A 5 85.58 -0.06 -23.16
CA ALA A 5 84.19 0.36 -23.21
C ALA A 5 83.53 0.30 -21.82
N SER A 6 82.62 1.23 -21.54
CA SER A 6 81.60 1.04 -20.50
C SER A 6 80.22 1.15 -21.14
N ASP A 7 79.54 0.01 -21.22
CA ASP A 7 78.13 -0.15 -21.50
C ASP A 7 77.29 0.74 -20.57
N THR A 8 76.56 1.67 -21.17
CA THR A 8 75.41 2.33 -20.52
C THR A 8 74.17 1.53 -20.82
N ASP A 9 73.85 0.60 -19.92
CA ASP A 9 72.56 -0.08 -19.83
C ASP A 9 71.46 0.95 -19.51
N ARG A 10 70.71 1.31 -20.53
CA ARG A 10 69.53 2.17 -20.45
C ARG A 10 68.36 1.29 -20.04
N ALA A 11 68.16 1.13 -18.73
CA ALA A 11 67.00 0.42 -18.18
C ALA A 11 65.70 1.13 -18.62
N GLU A 12 65.04 0.51 -19.60
CA GLU A 12 63.73 0.89 -20.12
C GLU A 12 62.70 0.73 -18.99
N SER A 13 62.27 1.83 -18.38
CA SER A 13 61.26 1.80 -17.31
C SER A 13 59.93 1.37 -17.91
N ALA A 14 59.60 0.09 -17.78
CA ALA A 14 58.28 -0.44 -18.13
C ALA A 14 57.21 0.38 -17.38
N THR A 15 56.43 1.17 -18.14
CA THR A 15 55.23 1.83 -17.63
C THR A 15 54.34 0.77 -16.98
N PRO A 16 54.00 0.88 -15.69
CA PRO A 16 53.16 -0.11 -15.02
C PRO A 16 51.83 -0.22 -15.77
N GLU A 17 51.61 -1.40 -16.36
CA GLU A 17 50.38 -1.73 -17.06
C GLU A 17 49.21 -1.45 -16.11
N ALA A 18 48.33 -0.52 -16.48
CA ALA A 18 47.19 -0.15 -15.65
C ALA A 18 46.38 -1.43 -15.35
N PRO A 19 46.11 -1.74 -14.07
CA PRO A 19 45.45 -2.98 -13.71
C PRO A 19 44.12 -3.08 -14.46
N ARG A 20 44.00 -4.12 -15.30
CA ARG A 20 42.79 -4.39 -16.07
C ARG A 20 41.64 -4.56 -15.09
N THR A 21 40.69 -3.63 -15.12
CA THR A 21 39.49 -3.71 -14.28
C THR A 21 38.68 -4.92 -14.70
N GLY A 22 38.53 -5.89 -13.78
CA GLY A 22 37.80 -7.12 -14.05
C GLY A 22 36.32 -6.84 -14.39
N PRO A 23 35.64 -7.74 -15.12
CA PRO A 23 34.25 -7.55 -15.53
C PRO A 23 33.29 -7.29 -14.34
N VAL A 24 33.57 -7.87 -13.18
CA VAL A 24 32.80 -7.65 -11.94
C VAL A 24 32.81 -6.19 -11.49
N GLN A 25 33.95 -5.50 -11.59
CA GLN A 25 34.04 -4.08 -11.21
C GLN A 25 33.27 -3.18 -12.17
N ARG A 26 33.14 -3.57 -13.44
CA ARG A 26 32.43 -2.82 -14.48
C ARG A 26 30.92 -3.06 -14.46
N PHE A 27 30.50 -4.32 -14.39
CA PHE A 27 29.08 -4.70 -14.51
C PHE A 27 28.36 -4.85 -13.18
N GLY A 28 29.08 -5.10 -12.09
CA GLY A 28 28.49 -5.31 -10.77
C GLY A 28 27.60 -4.16 -10.27
N PRO A 29 28.01 -2.87 -10.35
CA PRO A 29 27.14 -1.75 -10.00
C PRO A 29 25.88 -1.66 -10.87
N VAL A 30 25.97 -2.05 -12.15
CA VAL A 30 24.84 -2.05 -13.06
C VAL A 30 23.84 -3.14 -12.65
N LEU A 31 24.30 -4.36 -12.40
CA LEU A 31 23.46 -5.46 -11.93
C LEU A 31 22.79 -5.14 -10.58
N LEU A 32 23.54 -4.55 -9.64
CA LEU A 32 22.99 -4.07 -8.37
C LEU A 32 21.99 -2.92 -8.59
N GLY A 33 22.23 -2.03 -9.54
CA GLY A 33 21.27 -0.99 -9.89
C GLY A 33 20.00 -1.54 -10.52
N LEU A 34 20.10 -2.59 -11.33
CA LEU A 34 18.96 -3.29 -11.95
C LEU A 34 18.12 -4.05 -10.93
N SER A 35 18.69 -4.50 -9.80
CA SER A 35 17.89 -5.14 -8.74
C SER A 35 16.87 -4.19 -8.11
N ALA A 36 17.03 -2.86 -8.27
CA ALA A 36 16.03 -1.86 -7.88
C ALA A 36 14.69 -2.00 -8.65
N ILE A 37 14.65 -2.77 -9.75
CA ILE A 37 13.43 -3.06 -10.52
C ILE A 37 12.62 -4.19 -9.85
N VAL A 38 13.24 -5.05 -9.04
CA VAL A 38 12.55 -6.21 -8.45
C VAL A 38 11.40 -5.78 -7.51
N PRO A 39 11.58 -4.85 -6.56
CA PRO A 39 10.48 -4.41 -5.68
C PRO A 39 9.25 -3.84 -6.41
N PRO A 40 9.36 -2.93 -7.39
CA PRO A 40 8.18 -2.46 -8.13
C PRO A 40 7.53 -3.56 -8.98
N LEU A 41 8.28 -4.53 -9.52
CA LEU A 41 7.69 -5.69 -10.22
C LEU A 41 6.92 -6.61 -9.26
N MET A 42 7.44 -6.82 -8.05
CA MET A 42 6.70 -7.54 -7.00
C MET A 42 5.40 -6.81 -6.67
N MET A 43 5.46 -5.49 -6.49
CA MET A 43 4.27 -4.69 -6.19
C MET A 43 3.28 -4.63 -7.35
N LEU A 44 3.76 -4.60 -8.59
CA LEU A 44 2.94 -4.72 -9.80
C LEU A 44 2.15 -6.02 -9.79
N ARG A 45 2.81 -7.14 -9.48
CA ARG A 45 2.14 -8.44 -9.35
C ARG A 45 1.07 -8.41 -8.26
N GLU A 46 1.33 -7.77 -7.12
CA GLU A 46 0.32 -7.63 -6.06
C GLU A 46 -0.88 -6.81 -6.53
N VAL A 47 -0.65 -5.63 -7.12
CA VAL A 47 -1.73 -4.74 -7.62
C VAL A 47 -2.59 -5.43 -8.68
N LEU A 48 -1.98 -6.11 -9.66
CA LEU A 48 -2.71 -6.78 -10.73
C LEU A 48 -3.54 -7.99 -10.25
N ARG A 49 -3.14 -8.63 -9.14
CA ARG A 49 -3.88 -9.75 -8.54
C ARG A 49 -4.91 -9.30 -7.51
N TYR A 50 -4.80 -8.07 -7.02
CA TYR A 50 -5.69 -7.57 -5.99
C TYR A 50 -7.06 -7.20 -6.56
N ARG A 51 -8.06 -7.10 -5.68
CA ARG A 51 -9.45 -6.91 -6.09
C ARG A 51 -9.70 -5.53 -6.69
N GLN A 52 -10.70 -5.47 -7.56
CA GLN A 52 -11.06 -4.29 -8.35
C GLN A 52 -11.86 -3.25 -7.56
N MET A 53 -12.59 -3.66 -6.52
CA MET A 53 -13.37 -2.76 -5.66
C MET A 53 -12.47 -1.86 -4.82
N HIS A 54 -12.89 -0.60 -4.64
CA HIS A 54 -12.21 0.36 -3.76
C HIS A 54 -12.56 0.16 -2.27
N PHE A 55 -11.94 0.96 -1.40
CA PHE A 55 -11.98 0.80 0.06
C PHE A 55 -12.68 1.98 0.75
N TYR A 56 -12.94 1.82 2.05
CA TYR A 56 -13.76 2.73 2.85
C TYR A 56 -13.54 4.24 2.61
N ASP A 57 -12.31 4.75 2.73
CA ASP A 57 -12.06 6.20 2.63
C ASP A 57 -12.34 6.74 1.22
N TYR A 58 -12.23 5.91 0.18
CA TYR A 58 -12.53 6.28 -1.20
C TYR A 58 -14.00 6.64 -1.37
N TRP A 59 -14.90 5.88 -0.74
CA TRP A 59 -16.35 6.07 -0.85
C TRP A 59 -16.80 7.41 -0.30
N TRP A 60 -16.32 7.77 0.89
CA TRP A 60 -16.60 9.07 1.47
C TRP A 60 -16.13 10.20 0.56
N VAL A 61 -14.91 10.12 0.03
CA VAL A 61 -14.39 11.14 -0.87
C VAL A 61 -15.27 11.27 -2.11
N LEU A 62 -15.65 10.15 -2.72
CA LEU A 62 -16.50 10.15 -3.92
C LEU A 62 -17.90 10.72 -3.64
N LEU A 63 -18.50 10.41 -2.48
CA LEU A 63 -19.79 10.97 -2.05
C LEU A 63 -19.78 12.50 -1.99
N ASP A 64 -18.70 13.10 -1.48
CA ASP A 64 -18.62 14.55 -1.34
C ASP A 64 -18.44 15.24 -2.68
N ILE A 65 -17.54 14.71 -3.52
CA ILE A 65 -17.09 15.40 -4.74
C ILE A 65 -17.93 15.05 -5.97
N THR A 66 -18.95 14.21 -5.84
CA THR A 66 -19.76 13.74 -6.98
C THR A 66 -21.23 14.07 -6.78
N ASN A 67 -21.83 14.72 -7.78
CA ASN A 67 -23.27 14.94 -7.89
C ASN A 67 -24.01 13.61 -8.16
N ASP A 68 -25.33 13.61 -8.02
CA ASP A 68 -26.17 12.42 -8.28
C ASP A 68 -26.07 11.92 -9.73
N ASP A 69 -25.75 12.82 -10.68
CA ASP A 69 -25.55 12.51 -12.11
C ASP A 69 -24.13 12.02 -12.44
N GLY A 70 -23.24 11.90 -11.45
CA GLY A 70 -21.84 11.51 -11.64
C GLY A 70 -20.89 12.67 -12.00
N SER A 71 -21.37 13.90 -12.16
CA SER A 71 -20.52 15.06 -12.44
C SER A 71 -19.69 15.47 -11.21
N LEU A 72 -18.51 16.06 -11.46
CA LEU A 72 -17.64 16.59 -10.42
C LEU A 72 -18.29 17.81 -9.77
N ARG A 73 -18.13 17.93 -8.45
CA ARG A 73 -18.42 19.13 -7.64
C ARG A 73 -17.11 19.86 -7.31
N PRO A 74 -16.70 20.85 -8.11
CA PRO A 74 -15.38 21.47 -7.96
C PRO A 74 -15.17 22.14 -6.60
N GLU A 75 -16.22 22.71 -6.03
CA GLU A 75 -16.20 23.34 -4.71
C GLU A 75 -15.88 22.33 -3.59
N ALA A 76 -16.33 21.08 -3.74
CA ALA A 76 -16.10 20.02 -2.77
C ALA A 76 -14.66 19.48 -2.80
N LEU A 77 -13.88 19.74 -3.86
CA LEU A 77 -12.46 19.36 -3.92
C LEU A 77 -11.61 20.04 -2.84
N PHE A 78 -12.00 21.25 -2.43
CA PHE A 78 -11.34 21.99 -1.35
C PHE A 78 -11.89 21.63 0.03
N GLY A 79 -12.77 20.63 0.09
CA GLY A 79 -13.26 20.03 1.32
C GLY A 79 -12.14 19.33 2.11
N PHE A 80 -12.44 19.09 3.39
CA PHE A 80 -11.51 18.46 4.31
C PHE A 80 -11.89 17.00 4.50
N ARG A 81 -10.90 16.12 4.39
CA ARG A 81 -11.04 14.68 4.68
C ARG A 81 -9.92 14.29 5.63
N ASN A 82 -10.26 13.51 6.66
CA ASN A 82 -9.34 13.21 7.77
C ASN A 82 -8.70 14.47 8.36
N GLU A 83 -9.50 15.52 8.53
CA GLU A 83 -9.10 16.84 9.03
C GLU A 83 -8.11 17.63 8.17
N HIS A 84 -7.74 17.19 6.97
CA HIS A 84 -6.80 17.94 6.12
C HIS A 84 -7.31 18.12 4.70
N PRO A 85 -6.72 19.05 3.92
CA PRO A 85 -7.04 19.18 2.51
C PRO A 85 -6.73 17.88 1.78
N PHE A 86 -7.55 17.54 0.80
CA PHE A 86 -7.47 16.27 0.09
C PHE A 86 -7.73 16.43 -1.41
N VAL A 87 -7.24 17.54 -1.97
CA VAL A 87 -7.61 18.04 -3.31
C VAL A 87 -7.13 17.08 -4.41
N LEU A 88 -5.82 16.79 -4.44
CA LEU A 88 -5.24 15.98 -5.51
C LEU A 88 -5.72 14.52 -5.49
N PRO A 89 -5.76 13.83 -4.33
CA PRO A 89 -6.31 12.48 -4.28
C PRO A 89 -7.80 12.44 -4.63
N SER A 90 -8.60 13.41 -4.18
CA SER A 90 -10.02 13.51 -4.57
C SER A 90 -10.19 13.61 -6.09
N LEU A 91 -9.41 14.48 -6.73
CA LEU A 91 -9.44 14.61 -8.18
C LEU A 91 -9.04 13.30 -8.88
N LEU A 92 -8.01 12.61 -8.39
CA LEU A 92 -7.61 11.30 -8.93
C LEU A 92 -8.71 10.25 -8.75
N PHE A 93 -9.44 10.27 -7.62
CA PHE A 93 -10.52 9.31 -7.37
C PHE A 93 -11.69 9.53 -8.31
N TRP A 94 -12.08 10.80 -8.52
CA TRP A 94 -13.12 11.14 -9.48
C TRP A 94 -12.71 10.83 -10.91
N LEU A 95 -11.47 11.14 -11.32
CA LEU A 95 -10.95 10.78 -12.65
C LEU A 95 -10.92 9.25 -12.85
N SER A 96 -10.51 8.50 -11.82
CA SER A 96 -10.55 7.03 -11.82
C SER A 96 -11.97 6.52 -11.99
N ALA A 97 -12.93 7.07 -11.24
CA ALA A 97 -14.35 6.73 -11.37
C ALA A 97 -14.89 7.01 -12.78
N ARG A 98 -14.60 8.21 -13.30
CA ARG A 98 -15.18 8.72 -14.54
C ARG A 98 -14.62 8.05 -15.80
N PHE A 99 -13.32 7.77 -15.83
CA PHE A 99 -12.61 7.31 -17.03
C PHE A 99 -12.01 5.91 -16.90
N GLY A 100 -11.84 5.39 -15.68
CA GLY A 100 -11.30 4.05 -15.42
C GLY A 100 -12.30 3.11 -14.78
N HIS A 101 -13.60 3.41 -14.89
CA HIS A 101 -14.69 2.64 -14.27
C HIS A 101 -14.54 2.47 -12.76
N GLY A 102 -13.77 3.33 -12.08
CA GLY A 102 -13.53 3.20 -10.65
C GLY A 102 -12.83 1.90 -10.25
N LEU A 103 -12.07 1.30 -11.18
CA LEU A 103 -11.26 0.13 -10.88
C LEU A 103 -10.09 0.54 -9.98
N ASN A 104 -9.86 -0.22 -8.92
CA ASN A 104 -8.75 0.01 -8.01
C ASN A 104 -7.38 -0.25 -8.66
N GLN A 105 -7.29 -1.21 -9.59
CA GLN A 105 -6.01 -1.60 -10.19
C GLN A 105 -5.34 -0.50 -11.02
N PRO A 106 -6.03 0.21 -11.95
CA PRO A 106 -5.45 1.37 -12.66
C PRO A 106 -4.89 2.45 -11.71
N LEU A 107 -5.62 2.77 -10.64
CA LEU A 107 -5.12 3.69 -9.63
C LEU A 107 -3.86 3.14 -8.94
N GLY A 108 -3.81 1.83 -8.69
CA GLY A 108 -2.63 1.15 -8.14
C GLY A 108 -1.41 1.22 -9.04
N LEU A 109 -1.60 1.09 -10.35
CA LEU A 109 -0.52 1.27 -11.35
C LEU A 109 0.02 2.70 -11.32
N LEU A 110 -0.86 3.69 -11.19
CA LEU A 110 -0.46 5.09 -11.02
C LEU A 110 0.33 5.30 -9.73
N VAL A 111 -0.08 4.69 -8.63
CA VAL A 111 0.66 4.73 -7.36
C VAL A 111 2.05 4.08 -7.49
N ILE A 112 2.18 2.97 -8.23
CA ILE A 112 3.49 2.38 -8.54
C ILE A 112 4.36 3.39 -9.31
N ALA A 113 3.78 4.11 -10.27
CA ALA A 113 4.50 5.15 -11.01
C ALA A 113 4.97 6.29 -10.07
N PHE A 114 4.14 6.70 -9.09
CA PHE A 114 4.56 7.65 -8.06
C PHE A 114 5.72 7.10 -7.21
N GLY A 115 5.67 5.83 -6.81
CA GLY A 115 6.76 5.16 -6.09
C GLY A 115 8.06 5.11 -6.89
N ILE A 116 7.99 4.82 -8.19
CA ILE A 116 9.14 4.86 -9.10
C ILE A 116 9.68 6.29 -9.15
N GLY A 117 8.81 7.29 -9.27
CA GLY A 117 9.15 8.70 -9.19
C GLY A 117 9.92 9.05 -7.91
N CYS A 118 9.47 8.56 -6.74
CA CYS A 118 10.18 8.73 -5.47
C CYS A 118 11.60 8.17 -5.52
N VAL A 119 11.79 6.95 -6.05
CA VAL A 119 13.12 6.31 -6.17
C VAL A 119 14.03 7.09 -7.13
N LEU A 120 13.48 7.59 -8.24
CA LEU A 120 14.23 8.41 -9.21
C LEU A 120 14.63 9.76 -8.61
N LEU A 121 13.76 10.40 -7.84
CA LEU A 121 14.08 11.64 -7.12
C LEU A 121 15.15 11.40 -6.06
N VAL A 122 15.06 10.32 -5.28
CA VAL A 122 16.11 9.92 -4.33
C VAL A 122 17.44 9.74 -5.06
N ARG A 123 17.46 8.99 -6.18
CA ARG A 123 18.66 8.82 -7.02
C ARG A 123 19.23 10.16 -7.49
N ALA A 124 18.36 11.11 -7.86
CA ALA A 124 18.76 12.43 -8.32
C ALA A 124 19.30 13.33 -7.19
N MET A 125 18.92 13.06 -5.94
CA MET A 125 19.42 13.75 -4.74
C MET A 125 20.75 13.18 -4.21
N LEU A 126 21.11 11.94 -4.59
CA LEU A 126 22.32 11.26 -4.11
C LEU A 126 23.63 12.03 -4.40
N PRO A 127 24.53 12.19 -3.41
CA PRO A 127 25.79 12.92 -3.56
C PRO A 127 26.65 12.42 -4.73
N LYS A 128 27.26 13.34 -5.48
CA LYS A 128 28.01 13.03 -6.71
C LYS A 128 29.29 12.24 -6.43
N GLU A 129 29.80 12.35 -5.22
CA GLU A 129 31.04 11.76 -4.73
C GLU A 129 30.89 10.27 -4.41
N LEU A 130 29.65 9.75 -4.38
CA LEU A 130 29.39 8.33 -4.18
C LEU A 130 29.94 7.50 -5.35
N ASN A 131 30.67 6.45 -5.02
CA ASN A 131 31.12 5.50 -6.03
C ASN A 131 29.93 4.74 -6.65
N PRO A 132 30.10 4.13 -7.83
CA PRO A 132 29.00 3.46 -8.53
C PRO A 132 28.29 2.38 -7.70
N TRP A 133 29.03 1.63 -6.87
CA TRP A 133 28.48 0.58 -6.00
C TRP A 133 27.60 1.14 -4.89
N GLN A 134 28.06 2.19 -4.21
CA GLN A 134 27.30 2.86 -3.15
C GLN A 134 26.02 3.47 -3.71
N ARG A 135 26.12 4.14 -4.87
CA ARG A 135 24.97 4.72 -5.55
C ARG A 135 23.97 3.64 -5.97
N ALA A 136 24.42 2.55 -6.59
CA ALA A 136 23.57 1.44 -6.98
C ALA A 136 22.90 0.79 -5.76
N GLY A 137 23.65 0.52 -4.69
CA GLY A 137 23.14 -0.08 -3.46
C GLY A 137 22.10 0.80 -2.76
N LEU A 138 22.33 2.11 -2.67
CA LEU A 138 21.35 3.04 -2.09
C LEU A 138 20.08 3.15 -2.94
N VAL A 139 20.18 3.11 -4.27
CA VAL A 139 18.99 3.09 -5.15
C VAL A 139 18.21 1.79 -5.00
N ALA A 140 18.89 0.64 -4.93
CA ALA A 140 18.25 -0.65 -4.69
C ALA A 140 17.54 -0.68 -3.33
N VAL A 141 18.21 -0.25 -2.26
CA VAL A 141 17.61 -0.15 -0.92
C VAL A 141 16.44 0.83 -0.88
N ALA A 142 16.56 2.00 -1.53
CA ALA A 142 15.47 2.96 -1.57
C ALA A 142 14.25 2.38 -2.28
N SER A 143 14.45 1.65 -3.39
CA SER A 143 13.38 0.92 -4.06
C SER A 143 12.73 -0.10 -3.13
N THR A 144 13.53 -0.92 -2.43
CA THR A 144 13.02 -1.89 -1.46
C THR A 144 12.22 -1.25 -0.33
N LEU A 145 12.66 -0.11 0.20
CA LEU A 145 11.96 0.61 1.27
C LEU A 145 10.65 1.24 0.80
N VAL A 146 10.64 1.83 -0.41
CA VAL A 146 9.44 2.44 -1.00
C VAL A 146 8.41 1.36 -1.35
N PHE A 147 8.83 0.25 -1.95
CA PHE A 147 7.96 -0.87 -2.37
C PHE A 147 7.97 -2.04 -1.38
N ASN A 148 8.22 -1.76 -0.10
CA ASN A 148 8.28 -2.78 0.94
C ASN A 148 6.92 -3.52 1.05
N PRO A 149 6.89 -4.87 1.12
CA PRO A 149 5.70 -5.64 1.49
C PRO A 149 4.95 -5.12 2.73
N HIS A 150 5.64 -4.53 3.71
CA HIS A 150 4.99 -3.91 4.87
C HIS A 150 4.06 -2.76 4.46
N GLY A 151 4.46 -1.96 3.46
CA GLY A 151 3.69 -0.86 2.90
C GLY A 151 2.74 -1.26 1.78
N ILE A 152 2.44 -2.56 1.59
CA ILE A 152 1.61 -3.06 0.48
C ILE A 152 0.25 -2.35 0.42
N HIS A 153 -0.32 -1.98 1.57
CA HIS A 153 -1.59 -1.26 1.67
C HIS A 153 -1.61 -0.04 0.74
N ASN A 154 -0.52 0.75 0.68
CA ASN A 154 -0.47 1.95 -0.15
C ASN A 154 -0.68 1.63 -1.64
N TYR A 155 -0.26 0.45 -2.11
CA TYR A 155 -0.34 0.09 -3.51
C TYR A 155 -1.64 -0.66 -3.84
N VAL A 156 -1.94 -1.71 -3.07
CA VAL A 156 -3.10 -2.57 -3.35
C VAL A 156 -4.42 -1.95 -2.91
N ARG A 157 -4.41 -1.08 -1.90
CA ARG A 157 -5.55 -0.20 -1.56
C ARG A 157 -5.24 1.19 -2.09
N SER A 158 -5.30 1.33 -3.40
CA SER A 158 -4.61 2.39 -4.15
C SER A 158 -5.00 3.81 -3.76
N MET A 159 -6.18 4.00 -3.15
CA MET A 159 -6.58 5.26 -2.50
C MET A 159 -5.55 5.76 -1.47
N SER A 160 -4.96 4.85 -0.70
CA SER A 160 -3.97 5.18 0.33
C SER A 160 -2.70 5.69 -0.36
N GLY A 161 -2.16 4.98 -1.34
CA GLY A 161 -0.95 5.44 -2.02
C GLY A 161 -1.14 6.69 -2.86
N ALA A 162 -2.31 6.88 -3.45
CA ALA A 162 -2.67 8.12 -4.15
C ALA A 162 -2.62 9.34 -3.23
N SER A 163 -2.76 9.12 -1.92
CA SER A 163 -2.62 10.15 -0.89
C SER A 163 -1.19 10.23 -0.36
N TRP A 164 -0.70 9.12 0.21
CA TRP A 164 0.56 9.05 0.95
C TRP A 164 1.81 9.06 0.05
N ILE A 165 1.80 8.30 -1.04
CA ILE A 165 2.97 8.21 -1.95
C ILE A 165 3.03 9.43 -2.87
N LEU A 166 1.88 9.95 -3.33
CA LEU A 166 1.84 11.22 -4.06
C LEU A 166 2.38 12.38 -3.21
N ALA A 167 1.96 12.49 -1.95
CA ALA A 167 2.48 13.47 -1.01
C ALA A 167 4.00 13.34 -0.84
N LEU A 168 4.50 12.12 -0.61
CA LEU A 168 5.94 11.87 -0.50
C LEU A 168 6.69 12.24 -1.79
N LEU A 169 6.15 11.93 -2.97
CA LEU A 169 6.72 12.29 -4.27
C LEU A 169 6.90 13.81 -4.38
N LEU A 170 5.85 14.58 -4.03
CA LEU A 170 5.87 16.04 -4.06
C LEU A 170 6.84 16.62 -3.01
N VAL A 171 6.93 16.03 -1.83
CA VAL A 171 7.92 16.40 -0.80
C VAL A 171 9.35 16.16 -1.29
N LEU A 172 9.63 15.01 -1.91
CA LEU A 172 10.94 14.72 -2.49
C LEU A 172 11.27 15.69 -3.63
N ALA A 173 10.28 16.04 -4.46
CA ALA A 173 10.46 17.04 -5.51
C ALA A 173 10.77 18.43 -4.92
N ALA A 174 10.12 18.80 -3.82
CA ALA A 174 10.40 20.04 -3.09
C ALA A 174 11.82 20.06 -2.51
N LEU A 175 12.26 18.95 -1.90
CA LEU A 175 13.60 18.81 -1.34
C LEU A 175 14.68 18.83 -2.43
N LEU A 176 14.46 18.15 -3.56
CA LEU A 176 15.37 18.19 -4.71
C LEU A 176 15.44 19.60 -5.32
N ALA A 177 14.30 20.27 -5.49
CA ALA A 177 14.26 21.64 -5.98
C ALA A 177 15.01 22.59 -5.04
N MET A 178 14.84 22.42 -3.72
CA MET A 178 15.58 23.17 -2.71
C MET A 178 17.07 22.88 -2.81
N GLN A 179 17.48 21.61 -2.88
CA GLN A 179 18.89 21.18 -3.05
C GLN A 179 19.54 21.84 -4.28
N ARG A 180 18.79 21.99 -5.37
CA ARG A 180 19.24 22.62 -6.62
C ARG A 180 19.05 24.14 -6.67
N GLU A 181 18.64 24.77 -5.56
CA GLU A 181 18.41 26.22 -5.45
C GLU A 181 17.21 26.78 -6.24
N HIS A 182 16.32 25.91 -6.72
CA HIS A 182 15.05 26.30 -7.35
C HIS A 182 13.99 26.57 -6.29
N ARG A 183 14.15 27.67 -5.55
CA ARG A 183 13.33 27.99 -4.36
C ARG A 183 11.83 28.10 -4.66
N VAL A 184 11.45 28.74 -5.77
CA VAL A 184 10.04 28.88 -6.15
C VAL A 184 9.42 27.51 -6.41
N SER A 185 10.10 26.65 -7.17
CA SER A 185 9.65 25.28 -7.41
C SER A 185 9.54 24.49 -6.11
N ALA A 186 10.47 24.66 -5.17
CA ALA A 186 10.40 24.01 -3.86
C ALA A 186 9.14 24.42 -3.06
N ILE A 187 8.79 25.71 -3.07
CA ILE A 187 7.56 26.21 -2.44
C ILE A 187 6.32 25.67 -3.16
N VAL A 188 6.29 25.70 -4.50
CA VAL A 188 5.16 25.19 -5.29
C VAL A 188 4.93 23.71 -5.01
N PHE A 189 5.98 22.87 -5.02
CA PHE A 189 5.85 21.46 -4.68
C PHE A 189 5.43 21.25 -3.22
N GLY A 190 5.91 22.05 -2.28
CA GLY A 190 5.47 22.02 -0.88
C GLY A 190 3.98 22.37 -0.70
N LEU A 191 3.48 23.34 -1.47
CA LEU A 191 2.05 23.71 -1.49
C LEU A 191 1.21 22.57 -2.11
N LEU A 192 1.63 22.02 -3.25
CA LEU A 192 0.98 20.88 -3.89
C LEU A 192 0.94 19.66 -2.95
N ALA A 193 2.03 19.39 -2.24
CA ALA A 193 2.08 18.33 -1.23
C ALA A 193 1.07 18.60 -0.10
N SER A 194 1.00 19.84 0.40
CA SER A 194 0.11 20.27 1.49
C SER A 194 -1.37 20.18 1.14
N ILE A 195 -1.75 20.44 -0.13
CA ILE A 195 -3.13 20.24 -0.59
C ILE A 195 -3.45 18.78 -0.95
N SER A 196 -2.42 17.93 -1.06
CA SER A 196 -2.59 16.50 -1.31
C SER A 196 -2.91 15.73 -0.04
N TYR A 197 -2.16 15.97 1.04
CA TYR A 197 -2.32 15.22 2.28
C TYR A 197 -1.72 15.95 3.49
N GLY A 198 -2.34 15.81 4.67
CA GLY A 198 -1.99 16.56 5.87
C GLY A 198 -0.55 16.33 6.38
N THR A 199 0.02 15.14 6.18
CA THR A 199 1.40 14.87 6.63
C THR A 199 2.45 15.73 5.92
N SER A 200 2.11 16.25 4.73
CA SER A 200 2.96 17.17 3.99
C SER A 200 3.21 18.49 4.72
N PHE A 201 2.45 18.85 5.75
CA PHE A 201 2.74 20.06 6.53
C PHE A 201 4.14 20.04 7.18
N ALA A 202 4.70 18.84 7.42
CA ALA A 202 6.07 18.70 7.90
C ALA A 202 7.14 19.10 6.86
N VAL A 203 6.78 19.36 5.59
CA VAL A 203 7.72 19.79 4.55
C VAL A 203 8.31 21.16 4.84
N TRP A 204 7.56 22.05 5.49
CA TRP A 204 7.97 23.43 5.73
C TRP A 204 9.19 23.57 6.66
N PRO A 205 9.19 22.98 7.87
CA PRO A 205 10.40 22.94 8.69
C PRO A 205 11.53 22.15 8.04
N ALA A 206 11.23 21.11 7.26
CA ALA A 206 12.24 20.36 6.51
C ALA A 206 12.98 21.24 5.48
N LEU A 207 12.25 22.00 4.66
CA LEU A 207 12.83 22.94 3.68
C LEU A 207 13.66 24.04 4.36
N ALA A 208 13.17 24.58 5.47
CA ALA A 208 13.89 25.56 6.26
C ALA A 208 15.21 24.99 6.82
N LEU A 209 15.18 23.76 7.33
CA LEU A 209 16.38 23.09 7.84
C LEU A 209 17.41 22.86 6.72
N VAL A 210 16.96 22.43 5.53
CA VAL A 210 17.84 22.27 4.36
C VAL A 210 18.54 23.59 4.03
N ALA A 211 17.79 24.70 3.93
CA ALA A 211 18.36 26.01 3.65
C ALA A 211 19.35 26.46 4.76
N TRP A 212 19.03 26.19 6.03
CA TRP A 212 19.88 26.56 7.16
C TRP A 212 21.19 25.77 7.18
N LEU A 213 21.14 24.44 7.05
CA LEU A 213 22.34 23.59 7.01
C LEU A 213 23.23 23.91 5.80
N ARG A 214 22.63 24.40 4.71
CA ARG A 214 23.35 24.88 3.54
C ARG A 214 24.01 26.24 3.74
N GLY A 215 23.73 26.97 4.82
CA GLY A 215 24.23 28.32 5.03
C GLY A 215 23.65 29.32 4.03
N ASP A 216 22.42 29.09 3.56
CA ASP A 216 21.72 30.04 2.69
C ASP A 216 21.41 31.34 3.44
N ARG A 217 21.09 32.40 2.69
CA ARG A 217 20.64 33.68 3.24
C ARG A 217 19.45 33.47 4.17
N ARG A 218 19.36 34.24 5.26
CA ARG A 218 18.27 34.18 6.26
C ARG A 218 16.87 34.17 5.65
N ARG A 219 16.66 34.92 4.55
CA ARG A 219 15.38 34.93 3.81
C ARG A 219 14.98 33.52 3.32
N SER A 220 15.91 32.75 2.79
CA SER A 220 15.67 31.38 2.31
C SER A 220 15.26 30.40 3.41
N VAL A 221 15.71 30.65 4.64
CA VAL A 221 15.34 29.85 5.83
C VAL A 221 13.97 30.25 6.36
N VAL A 222 13.71 31.56 6.43
CA VAL A 222 12.48 32.11 7.01
C VAL A 222 11.29 31.93 6.06
N THR A 223 11.47 32.05 4.75
CA THR A 223 10.35 31.96 3.78
C THR A 223 9.57 30.64 3.89
N PRO A 224 10.16 29.44 3.88
CA PRO A 224 9.42 28.19 4.06
C PRO A 224 8.66 28.12 5.39
N LEU A 225 9.23 28.66 6.48
CA LEU A 225 8.56 28.69 7.79
C LEU A 225 7.34 29.61 7.77
N VAL A 226 7.47 30.81 7.20
CA VAL A 226 6.35 31.75 7.07
C VAL A 226 5.24 31.14 6.21
N VAL A 227 5.59 30.53 5.07
CA VAL A 227 4.61 29.83 4.23
C VAL A 227 3.96 28.70 5.00
N GLY A 228 4.73 27.89 5.75
CA GLY A 228 4.17 26.83 6.57
C GLY A 228 3.21 27.32 7.64
N VAL A 229 3.53 28.42 8.33
CA VAL A 229 2.62 29.06 9.29
C VAL A 229 1.34 29.53 8.60
N LEU A 230 1.44 30.14 7.42
CA LEU A 230 0.27 30.56 6.64
C LEU A 230 -0.60 29.38 6.19
N VAL A 231 0.02 28.28 5.75
CA VAL A 231 -0.69 27.04 5.37
C VAL A 231 -1.41 26.44 6.57
N VAL A 232 -0.75 26.32 7.72
CA VAL A 232 -1.36 25.78 8.95
C VAL A 232 -2.45 26.72 9.49
N ALA A 233 -2.25 28.03 9.44
CA ALA A 233 -3.26 29.01 9.86
C ALA A 233 -4.48 28.97 8.93
N ALA A 234 -4.28 28.94 7.61
CA ALA A 234 -5.36 28.78 6.65
C ALA A 234 -6.12 27.47 6.89
N TRP A 235 -5.40 26.37 7.13
CA TRP A 235 -5.96 25.10 7.52
C TRP A 235 -6.82 25.18 8.79
N LEU A 236 -6.32 25.79 9.86
CA LEU A 236 -7.04 25.98 11.12
C LEU A 236 -8.34 26.79 10.96
N VAL A 237 -8.31 27.81 10.09
CA VAL A 237 -9.49 28.65 9.80
C VAL A 237 -10.51 27.88 8.94
N LEU A 238 -10.04 27.18 7.92
CA LEU A 238 -10.90 26.51 6.94
C LEU A 238 -11.48 25.18 7.44
N ARG A 239 -10.81 24.46 8.34
CA ARG A 239 -11.31 23.17 8.88
C ARG A 239 -12.59 23.32 9.73
N GLY A 240 -12.85 24.51 10.27
CA GLY A 240 -13.99 24.79 11.14
C GLY A 240 -13.99 23.99 12.47
N PRO A 241 -15.08 24.05 13.25
CA PRO A 241 -15.22 23.33 14.52
C PRO A 241 -15.37 21.80 14.37
N GLN A 242 -15.65 21.31 13.17
CA GLN A 242 -15.97 19.89 12.89
C GLN A 242 -14.74 19.04 12.58
N GLY A 243 -13.56 19.42 13.07
CA GLY A 243 -12.31 18.69 12.84
C GLY A 243 -12.27 17.33 13.55
N GLY A 244 -12.88 16.32 12.94
CA GLY A 244 -12.49 14.91 13.02
C GLY A 244 -13.35 13.99 13.90
N GLY A 245 -14.01 13.00 13.28
CA GLY A 245 -14.61 11.83 13.94
C GLY A 245 -13.59 10.84 14.53
N GLY A 246 -12.45 11.33 15.00
CA GLY A 246 -11.51 10.58 15.83
C GLY A 246 -11.84 10.78 17.30
N SER A 247 -11.53 9.80 18.14
CA SER A 247 -11.42 10.04 19.58
C SER A 247 -10.50 11.24 19.83
N SER A 248 -10.77 12.02 20.88
CA SER A 248 -9.91 13.12 21.29
C SER A 248 -8.43 12.69 21.29
N PRO A 249 -7.49 13.59 20.93
CA PRO A 249 -6.06 13.34 21.09
C PRO A 249 -5.80 12.68 22.45
N THR A 250 -4.88 11.71 22.50
CA THR A 250 -4.53 11.12 23.80
C THR A 250 -3.96 12.20 24.70
N ASP A 251 -4.41 12.25 25.94
CA ASP A 251 -3.81 13.11 26.96
C ASP A 251 -2.52 12.50 27.52
N ASP A 252 -2.16 11.27 27.10
CA ASP A 252 -0.94 10.57 27.50
C ASP A 252 0.23 10.84 26.53
N PRO A 253 1.19 11.73 26.88
CA PRO A 253 2.34 12.01 26.03
C PRO A 253 3.27 10.81 25.85
N ALA A 254 3.29 9.84 26.78
CA ALA A 254 4.10 8.63 26.65
C ALA A 254 3.54 7.72 25.55
N GLN A 255 2.22 7.56 25.49
CA GLN A 255 1.56 6.83 24.41
C GLN A 255 1.77 7.49 23.04
N ALA A 256 1.69 8.83 22.98
CA ALA A 256 1.99 9.56 21.75
C ALA A 256 3.45 9.41 21.32
N LEU A 257 4.39 9.44 22.26
CA LEU A 257 5.81 9.21 21.98
C LEU A 257 6.05 7.79 21.48
N LEU A 258 5.46 6.79 22.14
CA LEU A 258 5.55 5.38 21.76
C LEU A 258 5.01 5.17 20.34
N ALA A 259 3.79 5.61 20.05
CA ALA A 259 3.18 5.48 18.73
C ALA A 259 4.02 6.15 17.63
N GLY A 260 4.53 7.36 17.89
CA GLY A 260 5.37 8.10 16.96
C GLY A 260 6.70 7.41 16.68
N LEU A 261 7.40 6.96 17.72
CA LEU A 261 8.69 6.26 17.56
C LEU A 261 8.52 4.87 16.93
N SER A 262 7.47 4.13 17.29
CA SER A 262 7.15 2.85 16.64
C SER A 262 6.85 3.04 15.16
N MET A 263 6.13 4.11 14.78
CA MET A 263 5.93 4.46 13.36
C MET A 263 7.27 4.68 12.62
N LEU A 264 8.25 5.34 13.25
CA LEU A 264 9.56 5.55 12.64
C LEU A 264 10.39 4.27 12.44
N GLY A 265 10.07 3.17 13.12
CA GLY A 265 10.78 1.90 13.02
C GLY A 265 9.97 0.72 12.49
N MET A 266 8.70 0.91 12.13
CA MET A 266 7.80 -0.17 11.72
C MET A 266 8.27 -0.99 10.50
N VAL A 267 9.22 -0.49 9.70
CA VAL A 267 9.76 -1.20 8.53
C VAL A 267 10.39 -2.56 8.90
N TRP A 268 10.78 -2.73 10.17
CA TRP A 268 11.42 -3.92 10.71
C TRP A 268 10.47 -4.84 11.50
N THR A 269 9.19 -4.50 11.63
CA THR A 269 8.22 -5.34 12.35
C THR A 269 6.78 -4.93 12.05
N GLY A 270 5.93 -5.91 11.76
CA GLY A 270 4.49 -5.69 11.56
C GLY A 270 3.64 -5.86 12.81
N THR A 271 4.20 -6.48 13.85
CA THR A 271 3.40 -7.05 14.95
C THR A 271 3.91 -6.68 16.33
N GLU A 272 5.16 -6.23 16.45
CA GLU A 272 5.83 -6.03 17.74
C GLU A 272 6.22 -4.55 17.95
N PRO A 273 5.42 -3.75 18.67
CA PRO A 273 5.66 -2.32 18.87
C PRO A 273 7.03 -2.00 19.50
N SER A 274 7.54 -2.88 20.37
CA SER A 274 8.81 -2.69 21.07
C SER A 274 10.01 -2.72 20.11
N VAL A 275 10.02 -3.65 19.15
CA VAL A 275 11.05 -3.73 18.11
C VAL A 275 11.00 -2.49 17.20
N ALA A 276 9.78 -2.03 16.86
CA ALA A 276 9.59 -0.83 16.07
C ALA A 276 10.12 0.41 16.80
N LEU A 277 9.83 0.52 18.10
CA LEU A 277 10.33 1.59 18.97
C LEU A 277 11.86 1.63 18.96
N ILE A 278 12.51 0.48 19.22
CA ILE A 278 13.98 0.38 19.25
C ILE A 278 14.58 0.80 17.90
N ALA A 279 13.98 0.35 16.80
CA ALA A 279 14.43 0.73 15.47
C ALA A 279 14.26 2.25 15.22
N GLY A 280 13.11 2.82 15.57
CA GLY A 280 12.85 4.26 15.46
C GLY A 280 13.85 5.10 16.25
N VAL A 281 14.07 4.74 17.52
CA VAL A 281 15.09 5.37 18.39
C VAL A 281 16.49 5.25 17.81
N SER A 282 16.83 4.09 17.24
CA SER A 282 18.13 3.87 16.60
C SER A 282 18.34 4.79 15.39
N GLY A 283 17.32 4.97 14.56
CA GLY A 283 17.34 5.92 13.45
C GLY A 283 17.60 7.35 13.93
N LEU A 284 16.91 7.78 14.98
CA LEU A 284 17.12 9.11 15.59
C LEU A 284 18.51 9.25 16.23
N ALA A 285 19.02 8.21 16.88
CA ALA A 285 20.35 8.22 17.49
C ALA A 285 21.44 8.44 16.43
N VAL A 286 21.32 7.82 15.25
CA VAL A 286 22.24 8.06 14.13
C VAL A 286 22.22 9.53 13.70
N LEU A 287 21.04 10.15 13.62
CA LEU A 287 20.91 11.58 13.29
C LEU A 287 21.58 12.45 14.37
N VAL A 288 21.34 12.18 15.66
CA VAL A 288 21.97 12.91 16.77
C VAL A 288 23.50 12.80 16.72
N LEU A 289 24.03 11.61 16.45
CA LEU A 289 25.47 11.41 16.31
C LEU A 289 26.01 12.16 15.07
N HIS A 290 25.27 12.16 13.96
CA HIS A 290 25.65 12.90 12.77
C HIS A 290 25.58 14.43 12.97
N ALA A 291 24.70 14.94 13.84
CA ALA A 291 24.58 16.37 14.13
C ALA A 291 25.86 16.97 14.74
N ARG A 292 26.72 16.11 15.32
CA ARG A 292 28.04 16.46 15.88
C ARG A 292 29.17 16.49 14.86
N GLN A 293 28.89 16.15 13.59
CA GLN A 293 29.87 16.20 12.51
C GLN A 293 30.17 17.63 12.09
N THR A 294 31.19 17.79 11.25
CA THR A 294 31.64 19.11 10.78
C THR A 294 30.52 19.84 10.02
N PRO A 295 30.53 21.19 9.99
CA PRO A 295 29.56 21.95 9.21
C PRO A 295 29.53 21.55 7.73
N GLU A 296 30.66 21.17 7.15
CA GLU A 296 30.76 20.73 5.75
C GLU A 296 30.05 19.39 5.51
N GLU A 297 30.26 18.40 6.38
CA GLU A 297 29.55 17.11 6.34
C GLU A 297 28.04 17.30 6.54
N ARG A 298 27.63 18.21 7.43
CA ARG A 298 26.20 18.52 7.62
C ARG A 298 25.60 19.24 6.41
N ARG A 299 26.38 20.09 5.75
CA ARG A 299 25.97 20.79 4.52
C ARG A 299 25.75 19.83 3.35
N SER A 300 26.63 18.84 3.18
CA SER A 300 26.47 17.81 2.15
C SER A 300 25.29 16.87 2.44
N ALA A 301 25.00 16.63 3.72
CA ALA A 301 23.86 15.83 4.17
C ALA A 301 22.52 16.59 4.28
N ALA A 302 22.50 17.91 4.01
CA ALA A 302 21.33 18.77 4.22
C ALA A 302 19.99 18.24 3.66
N PRO A 303 19.88 17.77 2.40
CA PRO A 303 18.61 17.24 1.88
C PRO A 303 18.10 16.02 2.65
N TRP A 304 19.01 15.18 3.16
CA TRP A 304 18.66 13.98 3.94
C TRP A 304 18.21 14.35 5.35
N TRP A 305 18.80 15.39 5.95
CA TRP A 305 18.26 16.00 7.17
C TRP A 305 16.85 16.56 6.98
N GLY A 306 16.59 17.20 5.84
CA GLY A 306 15.23 17.64 5.47
C GLY A 306 14.25 16.46 5.41
N MET A 307 14.61 15.40 4.71
CA MET A 307 13.79 14.18 4.61
C MET A 307 13.56 13.49 5.96
N ALA A 308 14.57 13.46 6.83
CA ALA A 308 14.46 12.93 8.18
C ALA A 308 13.52 13.79 9.07
N ILE A 309 13.67 15.11 9.05
CA ILE A 309 12.78 16.02 9.79
C ILE A 309 11.35 15.94 9.28
N TYR A 310 11.16 15.78 7.97
CA TYR A 310 9.84 15.52 7.40
C TYR A 310 9.22 14.26 8.02
N ALA A 311 9.94 13.13 8.04
CA ALA A 311 9.46 11.89 8.63
C ALA A 311 9.15 12.01 10.13
N VAL A 312 10.00 12.70 10.89
CA VAL A 312 9.78 12.97 12.32
C VAL A 312 8.56 13.87 12.53
N GLY A 313 8.40 14.92 11.73
CA GLY A 313 7.21 15.77 11.79
C GLY A 313 5.92 15.00 11.48
N CYS A 314 5.97 14.08 10.51
CA CYS A 314 4.86 13.16 10.23
C CYS A 314 4.55 12.26 11.44
N ALA A 315 5.58 11.72 12.09
CA ALA A 315 5.42 10.89 13.29
C ALA A 315 4.72 11.67 14.42
N VAL A 316 5.13 12.92 14.65
CA VAL A 316 4.52 13.80 15.66
C VAL A 316 3.05 14.10 15.33
N MET A 317 2.72 14.41 14.07
CA MET A 317 1.34 14.69 13.67
C MET A 317 0.45 13.44 13.74
N ILE A 318 0.96 12.30 13.28
CA ILE A 318 0.23 11.03 13.33
C ILE A 318 0.02 10.59 14.77
N SER A 319 1.05 10.64 15.62
CA SER A 319 0.88 10.24 17.01
C SER A 319 -0.01 11.20 17.79
N GLY A 320 0.11 12.52 17.57
CA GLY A 320 -0.77 13.51 18.19
C GLY A 320 -2.24 13.33 17.82
N SER A 321 -2.54 12.88 16.60
CA SER A 321 -3.92 12.66 16.12
C SER A 321 -4.45 11.24 16.34
N ARG A 322 -3.58 10.24 16.54
CA ARG A 322 -3.97 8.81 16.50
C ARG A 322 -3.50 7.98 17.69
N ALA A 323 -2.76 8.53 18.65
CA ALA A 323 -2.27 7.72 19.76
C ALA A 323 -3.39 7.19 20.67
N ALA A 324 -4.58 7.82 20.68
CA ALA A 324 -5.76 7.32 21.37
C ALA A 324 -6.28 5.96 20.82
N PHE A 325 -5.83 5.53 19.63
CA PHE A 325 -6.17 4.22 19.06
C PHE A 325 -5.27 3.07 19.59
N GLY A 326 -4.41 3.34 20.57
CA GLY A 326 -3.55 2.34 21.21
C GLY A 326 -2.14 2.27 20.65
N GLU A 327 -1.31 1.41 21.25
CA GLU A 327 0.12 1.29 20.96
C GLU A 327 0.43 0.83 19.52
N THR A 328 -0.50 0.07 18.91
CA THR A 328 -0.37 -0.42 17.54
C THR A 328 -0.77 0.62 16.49
N ALA A 329 -1.27 1.79 16.90
CA ALA A 329 -1.66 2.86 15.98
C ALA A 329 -0.51 3.25 15.05
N GLY A 330 0.72 3.31 15.56
CA GLY A 330 1.93 3.62 14.78
C GLY A 330 2.34 2.53 13.77
N LEU A 331 1.82 1.31 13.89
CA LEU A 331 2.21 0.16 13.06
C LEU A 331 1.32 -0.05 11.82
N GLN A 332 0.38 0.87 11.55
CA GLN A 332 -0.50 0.74 10.40
C GLN A 332 0.28 0.81 9.09
N SER A 333 0.15 -0.22 8.26
CA SER A 333 0.83 -0.40 6.96
C SER A 333 0.89 0.87 6.08
N ARG A 334 -0.16 1.70 6.08
CA ARG A 334 -0.22 2.96 5.31
C ARG A 334 0.88 3.97 5.68
N TYR A 335 1.39 3.94 6.92
CA TYR A 335 2.44 4.87 7.40
C TYR A 335 3.86 4.50 6.94
N ASN A 336 4.06 3.33 6.32
CA ASN A 336 5.37 2.84 5.92
C ASN A 336 6.13 3.80 5.00
N SER A 337 5.45 4.65 4.22
CA SER A 337 6.11 5.64 3.36
C SER A 337 6.91 6.69 4.15
N MET A 338 6.45 7.06 5.35
CA MET A 338 7.14 8.01 6.24
C MET A 338 8.35 7.34 6.91
N THR A 339 8.18 6.08 7.32
CA THR A 339 9.24 5.22 7.83
C THR A 339 10.34 5.03 6.79
N ALA A 340 9.97 4.70 5.55
CA ALA A 340 10.87 4.60 4.42
C ALA A 340 11.63 5.92 4.20
N ALA A 341 10.95 7.08 4.35
CA ALA A 341 11.59 8.36 4.21
C ALA A 341 12.73 8.58 5.22
N LEU A 342 12.49 8.26 6.51
CA LEU A 342 13.51 8.31 7.55
C LEU A 342 14.68 7.38 7.22
N TRP A 343 14.40 6.10 6.93
CA TRP A 343 15.46 5.10 6.76
C TRP A 343 16.28 5.32 5.49
N ILE A 344 15.68 5.82 4.41
CA ILE A 344 16.46 6.27 3.24
C ILE A 344 17.43 7.39 3.64
N ALA A 345 16.96 8.41 4.37
CA ALA A 345 17.81 9.50 4.83
C ALA A 345 18.96 9.01 5.72
N VAL A 346 18.65 8.16 6.71
CA VAL A 346 19.64 7.56 7.62
C VAL A 346 20.68 6.75 6.86
N LEU A 347 20.26 5.90 5.91
CA LEU A 347 21.17 5.06 5.14
C LEU A 347 22.10 5.88 4.24
N VAL A 348 21.58 6.92 3.58
CA VAL A 348 22.45 7.81 2.78
C VAL A 348 23.45 8.54 3.68
N ILE A 349 23.02 9.04 4.84
CA ILE A 349 23.91 9.65 5.84
C ILE A 349 25.00 8.66 6.26
N VAL A 350 24.66 7.43 6.66
CA VAL A 350 25.63 6.42 7.09
C VAL A 350 26.60 6.03 5.98
N VAL A 351 26.13 5.88 4.73
CA VAL A 351 26.98 5.49 3.60
C VAL A 351 27.93 6.62 3.18
N THR A 352 27.51 7.87 3.31
CA THR A 352 28.34 9.04 3.01
C THR A 352 29.30 9.37 4.14
N TRP A 353 28.99 8.97 5.38
CA TRP A 353 29.79 9.27 6.57
C TRP A 353 31.15 8.55 6.58
N PRO A 354 32.29 9.28 6.54
CA PRO A 354 33.64 8.69 6.50
C PRO A 354 33.97 7.74 7.65
N ARG A 355 33.31 7.86 8.80
CA ARG A 355 33.67 7.19 10.05
C ARG A 355 33.54 5.66 9.99
N TRP A 356 32.60 5.10 9.22
CA TRP A 356 32.22 3.66 9.30
C TRP A 356 32.35 2.89 7.97
N PRO A 357 33.50 2.90 7.28
CA PRO A 357 33.61 2.36 5.91
C PRO A 357 33.33 0.86 5.82
N LYS A 358 33.70 0.08 6.84
CA LYS A 358 33.56 -1.39 6.85
C LYS A 358 32.11 -1.88 7.01
N ILE A 359 31.24 -1.07 7.61
CA ILE A 359 29.87 -1.49 7.99
C ILE A 359 28.83 -1.04 6.93
N ARG A 360 29.19 -0.12 6.02
CA ARG A 360 28.27 0.46 5.02
C ARG A 360 27.53 -0.61 4.20
N THR A 361 28.28 -1.56 3.63
CA THR A 361 27.71 -2.62 2.79
C THR A 361 26.80 -3.53 3.60
N VAL A 362 27.21 -3.89 4.82
CA VAL A 362 26.42 -4.76 5.72
C VAL A 362 25.12 -4.08 6.12
N ILE A 363 25.15 -2.80 6.46
CA ILE A 363 23.95 -2.05 6.83
C ILE A 363 22.98 -1.93 5.65
N VAL A 364 23.46 -1.58 4.45
CA VAL A 364 22.61 -1.46 3.26
C VAL A 364 22.01 -2.82 2.89
N ALA A 365 22.84 -3.86 2.77
CA ALA A 365 22.35 -5.20 2.41
C ALA A 365 21.43 -5.79 3.49
N GLY A 366 21.83 -5.68 4.76
CA GLY A 366 21.02 -6.11 5.90
C GLY A 366 19.67 -5.39 5.95
N THR A 367 19.63 -4.10 5.64
CA THR A 367 18.37 -3.34 5.58
C THR A 367 17.46 -3.81 4.46
N ALA A 368 17.99 -3.98 3.24
CA ALA A 368 17.19 -4.52 2.15
C ALA A 368 16.60 -5.90 2.50
N LEU A 369 17.43 -6.82 3.00
CA LEU A 369 17.01 -8.19 3.28
C LEU A 369 15.98 -8.26 4.40
N ALA A 370 16.23 -7.60 5.53
CA ALA A 370 15.30 -7.67 6.66
C ALA A 370 14.01 -6.88 6.40
N THR A 371 14.04 -5.80 5.62
CA THR A 371 12.82 -5.11 5.15
C THR A 371 11.90 -6.07 4.40
N VAL A 372 12.44 -6.84 3.45
CA VAL A 372 11.65 -7.81 2.66
C VAL A 372 11.15 -8.96 3.53
N ALA A 373 12.03 -9.52 4.37
CA ALA A 373 11.69 -10.68 5.20
C ALA A 373 10.62 -10.37 6.25
N LEU A 374 10.72 -9.21 6.91
CA LEU A 374 9.86 -8.84 8.03
C LEU A 374 8.54 -8.18 7.58
N GLY A 375 8.43 -7.79 6.31
CA GLY A 375 7.20 -7.24 5.74
C GLY A 375 6.13 -8.28 5.39
N ALA A 376 6.47 -9.57 5.34
CA ALA A 376 5.56 -10.62 4.87
C ALA A 376 4.27 -10.80 5.71
N PRO A 377 4.30 -10.79 7.05
CA PRO A 377 3.09 -10.95 7.86
C PRO A 377 2.08 -9.81 7.66
N MET A 378 2.55 -8.56 7.56
CA MET A 378 1.68 -7.42 7.27
C MET A 378 1.05 -7.56 5.88
N ALA A 379 1.82 -8.02 4.89
CA ALA A 379 1.28 -8.27 3.57
C ALA A 379 0.22 -9.40 3.56
N GLN A 380 0.42 -10.46 4.35
CA GLN A 380 -0.59 -11.50 4.53
C GLN A 380 -1.88 -10.95 5.15
N GLY A 381 -1.79 -10.07 6.16
CA GLY A 381 -2.96 -9.40 6.73
C GLY A 381 -3.77 -8.60 5.72
N VAL A 382 -3.10 -7.86 4.83
CA VAL A 382 -3.77 -7.11 3.75
C VAL A 382 -4.37 -8.04 2.69
N ARG A 383 -3.72 -9.18 2.38
CA ARG A 383 -4.25 -10.18 1.44
C ARG A 383 -5.47 -10.92 2.01
N ALA A 384 -5.48 -11.19 3.32
CA ALA A 384 -6.59 -11.87 3.99
C ALA A 384 -7.90 -11.07 3.96
N ASP A 385 -7.83 -9.75 3.80
CA ASP A 385 -9.02 -8.90 3.65
C ASP A 385 -9.53 -8.81 2.20
N ALA A 386 -8.76 -9.26 1.20
CA ALA A 386 -9.14 -9.19 -0.20
C ALA A 386 -10.48 -9.89 -0.54
N PRO A 387 -10.82 -11.08 0.02
CA PRO A 387 -12.10 -11.72 -0.22
C PRO A 387 -13.31 -10.82 0.12
N ASN A 388 -13.22 -10.08 1.23
CA ASN A 388 -14.29 -9.19 1.69
C ASN A 388 -14.63 -8.09 0.67
N GLN A 389 -13.62 -7.59 -0.06
CA GLN A 389 -13.84 -6.56 -1.08
C GLN A 389 -14.53 -7.10 -2.33
N SER A 390 -14.32 -8.38 -2.66
CA SER A 390 -15.05 -9.01 -3.75
C SER A 390 -16.50 -9.25 -3.36
N LEU A 391 -16.73 -9.70 -2.12
CA LEU A 391 -18.08 -9.85 -1.59
C LEU A 391 -18.81 -8.53 -1.53
N LEU A 392 -18.13 -7.45 -1.13
CA LEU A 392 -18.71 -6.10 -1.17
C LEU A 392 -19.12 -5.71 -2.60
N ALA A 393 -18.31 -6.02 -3.61
CA ALA A 393 -18.66 -5.75 -5.00
C ALA A 393 -19.91 -6.55 -5.42
N ILE A 394 -19.99 -7.83 -5.07
CA ILE A 394 -21.17 -8.66 -5.36
C ILE A 394 -22.39 -8.11 -4.61
N ALA A 395 -22.25 -7.78 -3.33
CA ALA A 395 -23.30 -7.20 -2.48
C ALA A 395 -23.82 -5.87 -3.06
N ALA A 396 -22.92 -4.98 -3.49
CA ALA A 396 -23.30 -3.75 -4.17
C ALA A 396 -24.02 -4.01 -5.49
N ARG A 397 -23.56 -4.98 -6.29
CA ARG A 397 -24.19 -5.35 -7.57
C ARG A 397 -25.62 -5.85 -7.40
N ILE A 398 -25.88 -6.65 -6.36
CA ILE A 398 -27.23 -7.14 -6.02
C ILE A 398 -28.08 -6.13 -5.25
N GLY A 399 -27.54 -4.93 -4.95
CA GLY A 399 -28.28 -3.86 -4.29
C GLY A 399 -28.30 -3.92 -2.75
N HIS A 400 -27.45 -4.74 -2.12
CA HIS A 400 -27.38 -4.91 -0.67
C HIS A 400 -25.97 -4.70 -0.09
N PRO A 401 -25.25 -3.59 -0.38
CA PRO A 401 -23.94 -3.33 0.21
C PRO A 401 -24.00 -2.97 1.70
N ASP A 402 -25.18 -2.72 2.25
CA ASP A 402 -25.44 -2.49 3.67
C ASP A 402 -25.08 -3.70 4.55
N ALA A 403 -24.99 -4.90 3.97
CA ALA A 403 -24.35 -6.07 4.60
C ALA A 403 -22.88 -5.83 5.02
N PHE A 404 -22.27 -4.76 4.49
CA PHE A 404 -20.90 -4.33 4.74
C PHE A 404 -20.84 -2.84 5.11
N ILE A 405 -21.71 -2.37 6.00
CA ILE A 405 -21.79 -0.95 6.39
C ILE A 405 -20.47 -0.39 6.96
N ASP A 406 -19.64 -1.23 7.55
CA ASP A 406 -18.29 -0.90 8.03
C ASP A 406 -17.30 -0.61 6.88
N ARG A 407 -17.63 -1.02 5.66
CA ARG A 407 -16.82 -0.87 4.44
C ARG A 407 -17.47 -0.05 3.34
N PHE A 408 -18.79 0.11 3.36
CA PHE A 408 -19.55 0.83 2.33
C PHE A 408 -20.55 1.80 2.97
N PRO A 409 -20.17 3.08 3.11
CA PRO A 409 -21.00 4.08 3.75
C PRO A 409 -22.15 4.55 2.86
N GLU A 410 -23.26 4.91 3.51
CA GLU A 410 -24.45 5.54 2.90
C GLU A 410 -24.90 4.89 1.56
N PRO A 411 -25.26 3.59 1.56
CA PRO A 411 -25.69 2.87 0.35
C PRO A 411 -26.68 3.61 -0.54
N ASP A 412 -27.72 4.20 0.07
CA ASP A 412 -28.80 4.91 -0.63
C ASP A 412 -28.31 6.11 -1.43
N ARG A 413 -27.24 6.77 -0.96
CA ARG A 413 -26.63 7.92 -1.64
C ARG A 413 -25.55 7.49 -2.62
N LEU A 414 -24.79 6.45 -2.29
CA LEU A 414 -23.63 6.03 -3.08
C LEU A 414 -24.04 5.23 -4.32
N LEU A 415 -24.97 4.28 -4.20
CA LEU A 415 -25.36 3.38 -5.30
C LEU A 415 -25.85 4.13 -6.56
N PRO A 416 -26.72 5.15 -6.48
CA PRO A 416 -27.14 5.91 -7.66
C PRO A 416 -25.96 6.58 -8.38
N ARG A 417 -25.03 7.18 -7.61
CA ARG A 417 -23.84 7.84 -8.16
C ARG A 417 -22.91 6.87 -8.85
N LEU A 418 -22.67 5.69 -8.25
CA LEU A 418 -21.82 4.66 -8.84
C LEU A 418 -22.42 4.14 -10.17
N ARG A 419 -23.74 3.98 -10.24
CA ARG A 419 -24.43 3.61 -11.48
C ARG A 419 -24.31 4.71 -12.53
N ALA A 420 -24.52 5.97 -12.16
CA ALA A 420 -24.39 7.11 -13.08
C ALA A 420 -22.97 7.25 -13.66
N LEU A 421 -21.95 6.97 -12.83
CA LEU A 421 -20.55 6.95 -13.23
C LEU A 421 -20.15 5.73 -14.08
N GLY A 422 -20.97 4.68 -14.11
CA GLY A 422 -20.54 3.38 -14.64
C GLY A 422 -19.32 2.84 -13.87
N HIS A 423 -19.32 3.03 -12.55
CA HIS A 423 -18.27 2.58 -11.64
C HIS A 423 -18.46 1.09 -11.32
N TYR A 424 -17.38 0.32 -11.24
CA TYR A 424 -17.37 -1.06 -10.77
C TYR A 424 -18.05 -1.18 -9.39
N PRO A 425 -19.03 -2.07 -9.20
CA PRO A 425 -19.38 -3.24 -10.02
C PRO A 425 -20.47 -2.99 -11.07
N PHE A 426 -20.89 -1.75 -11.33
CA PHE A 426 -21.95 -1.43 -12.31
C PHE A 426 -21.46 -1.33 -13.76
N SER A 427 -20.16 -1.42 -13.95
CA SER A 427 -19.50 -1.39 -15.25
C SER A 427 -19.50 -2.77 -15.94
N ALA A 428 -18.99 -2.84 -17.17
CA ALA A 428 -18.93 -4.09 -17.95
C ALA A 428 -17.82 -5.05 -17.48
N GLU A 429 -16.91 -4.57 -16.64
CA GLU A 429 -15.77 -5.33 -16.10
C GLU A 429 -16.17 -6.22 -14.91
N PHE A 430 -17.39 -6.09 -14.40
CA PHE A 430 -17.89 -6.96 -13.35
C PHE A 430 -18.01 -8.41 -13.84
N THR A 431 -17.49 -9.33 -13.04
CA THR A 431 -17.63 -10.78 -13.24
C THR A 431 -17.62 -11.49 -11.89
N LEU A 432 -18.41 -12.57 -11.78
CA LEU A 432 -18.30 -13.55 -10.69
C LEU A 432 -17.02 -14.39 -10.80
N GLY A 433 -16.33 -14.35 -11.94
CA GLY A 433 -15.11 -15.11 -12.20
C GLY A 433 -15.35 -16.59 -12.48
N CYS A 434 -16.57 -16.98 -12.85
CA CYS A 434 -16.88 -18.36 -13.20
C CYS A 434 -16.34 -18.73 -14.60
N PRO A 435 -15.63 -19.85 -14.79
CA PRO A 435 -15.03 -20.24 -16.07
C PRO A 435 -16.02 -20.34 -17.23
N ASP A 436 -17.25 -20.76 -16.94
CA ASP A 436 -18.31 -20.96 -17.94
C ASP A 436 -19.10 -19.66 -18.22
N GLY A 437 -18.67 -18.51 -17.66
CA GLY A 437 -19.27 -17.20 -17.90
C GLY A 437 -20.59 -16.92 -17.17
N VAL A 438 -20.92 -17.71 -16.15
CA VAL A 438 -22.15 -17.54 -15.34
C VAL A 438 -22.05 -16.25 -14.50
N GLU A 439 -22.98 -15.32 -14.73
CA GLU A 439 -23.03 -14.01 -14.08
C GLU A 439 -24.35 -13.73 -13.34
N ILE A 440 -24.33 -12.70 -12.50
CA ILE A 440 -25.55 -12.23 -11.79
C ILE A 440 -26.60 -11.75 -12.79
N GLY A 441 -27.80 -12.32 -12.69
CA GLY A 441 -28.93 -12.07 -13.59
C GLY A 441 -29.09 -13.14 -14.68
N ASP A 442 -28.10 -14.00 -14.89
CA ASP A 442 -28.20 -15.08 -15.88
C ASP A 442 -29.14 -16.18 -15.40
N ARG A 443 -29.83 -16.83 -16.35
CA ARG A 443 -30.57 -18.06 -16.09
C ARG A 443 -29.69 -19.26 -16.39
N ALA A 444 -29.20 -19.93 -15.36
CA ALA A 444 -28.33 -21.09 -15.51
C ALA A 444 -29.14 -22.34 -15.91
N ASP A 445 -28.60 -23.12 -16.86
CA ASP A 445 -29.13 -24.45 -17.17
C ASP A 445 -28.60 -25.46 -16.15
N THR A 446 -29.41 -25.77 -15.15
CA THR A 446 -29.01 -26.66 -14.05
C THR A 446 -29.29 -28.14 -14.32
N ARG A 447 -29.69 -28.53 -15.54
CA ARG A 447 -30.10 -29.92 -15.84
C ARG A 447 -28.98 -30.93 -15.66
N ASP A 448 -27.75 -30.53 -16.01
CA ASP A 448 -26.56 -31.39 -15.91
C ASP A 448 -25.79 -31.17 -14.60
N TRP A 449 -26.32 -30.33 -13.70
CA TRP A 449 -25.67 -30.02 -12.43
C TRP A 449 -25.96 -31.11 -11.40
N ARG A 450 -24.92 -31.55 -10.71
CA ARG A 450 -25.01 -32.67 -9.78
C ARG A 450 -25.54 -32.20 -8.43
N VAL A 451 -26.45 -32.96 -7.84
CA VAL A 451 -27.00 -32.70 -6.51
C VAL A 451 -26.44 -33.75 -5.55
N PRO A 452 -25.80 -33.38 -4.44
CA PRO A 452 -25.42 -34.33 -3.39
C PRO A 452 -26.66 -35.07 -2.87
N SER A 453 -26.52 -36.32 -2.45
CA SER A 453 -27.63 -37.04 -1.82
C SER A 453 -28.11 -36.31 -0.57
N VAL A 454 -29.43 -36.30 -0.36
CA VAL A 454 -30.08 -35.49 0.68
C VAL A 454 -29.55 -35.89 2.06
N GLY A 455 -28.97 -34.92 2.80
CA GLY A 455 -28.42 -35.14 4.14
C GLY A 455 -26.99 -35.68 4.17
N ALA A 456 -26.39 -36.02 3.02
CA ALA A 456 -25.01 -36.45 2.96
C ALA A 456 -24.06 -35.24 3.03
N PHE A 457 -23.21 -35.24 4.05
CA PHE A 457 -22.05 -34.35 4.14
C PHE A 457 -20.96 -34.72 3.12
N ARG A 458 -21.00 -35.97 2.66
CA ARG A 458 -19.97 -36.64 1.86
C ARG A 458 -20.66 -37.51 0.81
N GLU A 459 -20.46 -37.21 -0.47
CA GLU A 459 -21.01 -38.01 -1.57
C GLU A 459 -19.91 -38.94 -2.13
N PRO A 460 -20.04 -40.28 -1.99
CA PRO A 460 -19.07 -41.22 -2.54
C PRO A 460 -19.06 -41.21 -4.06
N ARG A 461 -17.89 -41.02 -4.66
CA ARG A 461 -17.72 -41.22 -6.10
C ARG A 461 -17.28 -42.64 -6.44
N PRO A 462 -17.59 -43.14 -7.65
CA PRO A 462 -17.09 -44.41 -8.16
C PRO A 462 -15.56 -44.51 -8.20
N ASN A 463 -14.86 -43.37 -8.27
CA ASN A 463 -13.40 -43.29 -8.26
C ASN A 463 -12.80 -43.18 -6.83
N GLY A 464 -13.63 -43.26 -5.78
CA GLY A 464 -13.23 -43.22 -4.37
C GLY A 464 -12.99 -41.81 -3.79
N TRP A 465 -13.25 -40.76 -4.55
CA TRP A 465 -13.00 -39.37 -4.15
C TRP A 465 -14.30 -38.65 -3.83
N ASP A 466 -14.50 -38.25 -2.58
CA ASP A 466 -15.81 -37.72 -2.18
C ASP A 466 -16.00 -36.23 -2.48
N VAL A 467 -17.26 -35.83 -2.63
CA VAL A 467 -17.62 -34.42 -2.62
C VAL A 467 -18.13 -34.04 -1.26
N LEU A 468 -17.52 -33.02 -0.65
CA LEU A 468 -17.97 -32.45 0.60
C LEU A 468 -18.33 -31.00 0.35
N LEU A 469 -19.60 -30.68 0.57
CA LEU A 469 -20.11 -29.30 0.51
C LEU A 469 -20.65 -28.98 1.88
N ASN A 470 -19.99 -28.10 2.62
CA ASN A 470 -20.44 -27.69 3.94
C ASN A 470 -20.80 -26.21 3.94
N VAL A 471 -22.07 -25.89 4.22
CA VAL A 471 -22.53 -24.52 4.46
C VAL A 471 -22.74 -24.39 5.96
N GLU A 472 -21.85 -23.66 6.63
CA GLU A 472 -21.78 -23.57 8.09
C GLU A 472 -22.57 -22.38 8.62
N THR A 473 -22.48 -21.27 7.90
CA THR A 473 -23.14 -20.03 8.27
C THR A 473 -24.05 -19.61 7.16
N ASP A 474 -25.23 -19.21 7.57
CA ASP A 474 -26.29 -18.71 6.73
C ASP A 474 -27.01 -17.61 7.51
N GLN A 475 -26.50 -16.39 7.39
CA GLN A 475 -26.93 -15.26 8.21
C GLN A 475 -27.47 -14.11 7.39
N VAL A 476 -28.53 -13.47 7.87
CA VAL A 476 -29.00 -12.23 7.24
C VAL A 476 -28.33 -11.01 7.89
N HIS A 477 -27.71 -10.16 7.07
CA HIS A 477 -27.06 -8.90 7.43
C HIS A 477 -27.37 -7.86 6.35
N GLY A 478 -27.93 -6.69 6.72
CA GLY A 478 -28.23 -5.62 5.76
C GLY A 478 -28.99 -6.09 4.51
N GLY A 479 -30.12 -6.79 4.70
CA GLY A 479 -30.94 -7.30 3.59
C GLY A 479 -30.27 -8.38 2.71
N ALA A 480 -29.03 -8.78 2.99
CA ALA A 480 -28.33 -9.84 2.29
C ALA A 480 -28.16 -11.08 3.18
N ARG A 481 -28.22 -12.25 2.55
CA ARG A 481 -27.90 -13.54 3.11
C ARG A 481 -26.41 -13.84 2.88
N MET A 482 -25.67 -13.88 3.98
CA MET A 482 -24.23 -14.16 4.06
C MET A 482 -24.02 -15.65 4.29
N LEU A 483 -23.38 -16.30 3.31
CA LEU A 483 -23.09 -17.72 3.31
C LEU A 483 -21.60 -17.93 3.54
N LYS A 484 -21.24 -18.84 4.45
CA LYS A 484 -19.84 -19.24 4.67
C LYS A 484 -19.76 -20.74 4.83
N GLY A 485 -18.68 -21.31 4.33
CA GLY A 485 -18.42 -22.73 4.49
C GLY A 485 -17.12 -23.16 3.83
N TRP A 486 -17.10 -24.42 3.39
CA TRP A 486 -16.03 -24.97 2.58
C TRP A 486 -16.58 -26.05 1.64
N ALA A 487 -15.89 -26.24 0.52
CA ALA A 487 -16.35 -27.08 -0.57
C ALA A 487 -15.17 -27.76 -1.27
N ILE A 488 -15.28 -29.06 -1.52
CA ILE A 488 -14.24 -29.87 -2.14
C ILE A 488 -14.83 -31.00 -3.00
N SER A 489 -14.15 -31.29 -4.11
CA SER A 489 -14.39 -32.39 -5.04
C SER A 489 -13.15 -33.28 -5.10
N GLY A 490 -13.10 -34.37 -4.33
CA GLY A 490 -11.91 -35.22 -4.27
C GLY A 490 -10.70 -34.49 -3.67
N ILE A 491 -9.73 -34.14 -4.51
CA ILE A 491 -8.58 -33.28 -4.12
C ILE A 491 -8.70 -31.85 -4.66
N GLU A 492 -9.75 -31.56 -5.43
CA GLU A 492 -9.91 -30.31 -6.16
C GLU A 492 -10.77 -29.34 -5.36
N ARG A 493 -10.32 -28.09 -5.28
CA ARG A 493 -11.08 -26.96 -4.73
C ARG A 493 -12.09 -26.40 -5.73
N ALA A 494 -13.11 -25.71 -5.22
CA ALA A 494 -14.05 -24.98 -6.07
C ALA A 494 -13.34 -23.81 -6.78
N GLU A 495 -13.64 -23.62 -8.07
CA GLU A 495 -13.14 -22.55 -8.92
C GLU A 495 -14.03 -21.31 -8.84
N CYS A 496 -15.34 -21.49 -8.66
CA CYS A 496 -16.27 -20.40 -8.41
C CYS A 496 -17.51 -20.86 -7.63
N VAL A 497 -18.27 -19.89 -7.12
CA VAL A 497 -19.52 -20.12 -6.39
C VAL A 497 -20.59 -19.12 -6.84
N ALA A 498 -21.77 -19.65 -7.17
CA ALA A 498 -22.95 -18.89 -7.58
C ALA A 498 -24.13 -19.22 -6.66
N VAL A 499 -25.05 -18.26 -6.46
CA VAL A 499 -26.28 -18.46 -5.69
C VAL A 499 -27.47 -18.24 -6.60
N LEU A 500 -28.36 -19.23 -6.65
CA LEU A 500 -29.50 -19.29 -7.56
C LEU A 500 -30.81 -19.22 -6.78
N ASP A 501 -31.80 -18.59 -7.38
CA ASP A 501 -33.18 -18.66 -6.91
C ASP A 501 -33.88 -19.96 -7.36
N GLN A 502 -35.19 -20.05 -7.11
CA GLN A 502 -36.02 -21.18 -7.50
C GLN A 502 -36.18 -21.34 -9.01
N THR A 503 -36.08 -20.24 -9.76
CA THR A 503 -36.24 -20.21 -11.22
C THR A 503 -34.97 -20.64 -11.97
N GLY A 504 -33.84 -20.74 -11.25
CA GLY A 504 -32.52 -21.00 -11.79
C GLY A 504 -31.79 -19.72 -12.19
N THR A 505 -32.28 -18.56 -11.77
CA THR A 505 -31.61 -17.28 -12.01
C THR A 505 -30.53 -17.07 -10.96
N VAL A 506 -29.34 -16.64 -11.39
CA VAL A 506 -28.22 -16.30 -10.52
C VAL A 506 -28.53 -14.97 -9.83
N VAL A 507 -28.81 -15.02 -8.53
CA VAL A 507 -29.16 -13.86 -7.70
C VAL A 507 -28.01 -13.39 -6.83
N GLY A 508 -26.93 -14.16 -6.76
CA GLY A 508 -25.74 -13.83 -5.97
C GLY A 508 -24.56 -14.69 -6.34
N GLY A 509 -23.47 -14.54 -5.58
CA GLY A 509 -22.24 -15.27 -5.83
C GLY A 509 -21.25 -15.06 -4.71
N GLY A 510 -20.01 -15.48 -4.92
CA GLY A 510 -19.03 -15.38 -3.86
C GLY A 510 -17.60 -15.57 -4.29
N VAL A 511 -16.76 -15.78 -3.28
CA VAL A 511 -15.33 -16.01 -3.39
C VAL A 511 -14.99 -17.36 -2.81
N VAL A 512 -14.13 -18.07 -3.54
CA VAL A 512 -13.49 -19.32 -3.15
C VAL A 512 -12.03 -19.06 -2.79
N ASP A 513 -11.25 -20.12 -2.53
CA ASP A 513 -9.83 -20.04 -2.18
C ASP A 513 -9.57 -19.30 -0.85
N ILE A 514 -10.48 -19.47 0.12
CA ILE A 514 -10.31 -18.93 1.47
C ILE A 514 -9.61 -19.99 2.33
N PRO A 515 -8.43 -19.71 2.93
CA PRO A 515 -7.76 -20.64 3.83
C PRO A 515 -8.63 -21.04 5.02
N ARG A 516 -8.70 -22.33 5.33
CA ARG A 516 -9.53 -22.91 6.39
C ARG A 516 -8.79 -24.06 7.07
N SER A 517 -8.00 -23.75 8.09
CA SER A 517 -7.19 -24.75 8.81
C SER A 517 -8.02 -25.86 9.45
N ASP A 518 -9.26 -25.57 9.83
CA ASP A 518 -10.22 -26.52 10.37
C ASP A 518 -10.78 -27.49 9.33
N ALA A 519 -10.97 -27.02 8.08
CA ALA A 519 -11.32 -27.87 6.95
C ALA A 519 -10.11 -28.72 6.50
N GLU A 520 -8.93 -28.09 6.40
CA GLU A 520 -7.67 -28.75 6.06
C GLU A 520 -7.32 -29.88 7.04
N ALA A 521 -7.59 -29.70 8.34
CA ALA A 521 -7.41 -30.74 9.34
C ALA A 521 -8.35 -31.94 9.17
N GLN A 522 -9.54 -31.73 8.60
CA GLN A 522 -10.51 -32.80 8.29
C GLN A 522 -10.22 -33.50 6.96
N THR A 523 -9.37 -32.90 6.11
CA THR A 523 -9.02 -33.43 4.79
C THR A 523 -7.50 -33.44 4.55
N PRO A 524 -6.73 -34.30 5.23
CA PRO A 524 -5.27 -34.32 5.10
C PRO A 524 -4.80 -34.68 3.69
N GLY A 525 -3.80 -33.97 3.18
CA GLY A 525 -3.19 -34.24 1.87
C GLY A 525 -3.85 -33.55 0.67
N ILE A 526 -4.71 -32.57 0.94
CA ILE A 526 -5.51 -31.83 -0.06
C ILE A 526 -4.98 -30.40 -0.24
N GLU A 527 -5.30 -29.79 -1.38
CA GLU A 527 -5.06 -28.37 -1.65
C GLU A 527 -5.56 -27.43 -0.53
N ILE A 528 -4.78 -26.37 -0.29
CA ILE A 528 -5.15 -25.26 0.60
C ILE A 528 -6.27 -24.41 -0.04
N GLY A 529 -7.05 -23.72 0.80
CA GLY A 529 -8.07 -22.77 0.31
C GLY A 529 -9.45 -23.38 0.05
N LEU A 530 -9.86 -24.37 0.83
CA LEU A 530 -11.16 -25.04 0.67
C LEU A 530 -12.37 -24.17 1.04
N GLY A 531 -12.14 -23.03 1.72
CA GLY A 531 -13.20 -22.15 2.18
C GLY A 531 -13.84 -21.34 1.06
N PHE A 532 -15.12 -21.03 1.27
CA PHE A 532 -15.85 -20.05 0.48
C PHE A 532 -16.64 -19.10 1.36
N GLN A 533 -16.95 -17.94 0.79
CA GLN A 533 -17.97 -17.02 1.27
C GLN A 533 -18.81 -16.56 0.09
N ALA A 534 -20.10 -16.38 0.27
CA ALA A 534 -21.01 -15.90 -0.76
C ALA A 534 -22.06 -14.96 -0.17
N VAL A 535 -22.62 -14.12 -1.03
CA VAL A 535 -23.68 -13.18 -0.69
C VAL A 535 -24.79 -13.25 -1.72
N ALA A 536 -26.04 -13.21 -1.26
CA ALA A 536 -27.24 -13.18 -2.08
C ALA A 536 -28.32 -12.32 -1.38
N PRO A 537 -29.36 -11.86 -2.08
CA PRO A 537 -30.48 -11.17 -1.45
C PRO A 537 -31.15 -12.06 -0.39
N ALA A 538 -31.59 -11.47 0.73
CA ALA A 538 -32.39 -12.16 1.75
C ALA A 538 -33.87 -12.30 1.33
N GLN A 539 -34.10 -12.78 0.10
CA GLN A 539 -35.44 -12.98 -0.45
C GLN A 539 -36.15 -14.17 0.20
N SER A 540 -37.48 -14.12 0.21
CA SER A 540 -38.34 -15.22 0.62
C SER A 540 -38.30 -16.35 -0.41
N GLY A 541 -37.84 -17.54 0.00
CA GLY A 541 -37.90 -18.77 -0.79
C GLY A 541 -36.60 -19.58 -0.79
N PRO A 542 -36.63 -20.86 -1.20
CA PRO A 542 -35.43 -21.69 -1.27
C PRO A 542 -34.42 -21.13 -2.27
N LEU A 543 -33.24 -20.78 -1.75
CA LEU A 543 -32.05 -20.52 -2.54
C LEU A 543 -31.26 -21.81 -2.72
N ARG A 544 -30.47 -21.87 -3.78
CA ARG A 544 -29.53 -22.96 -4.05
C ARG A 544 -28.13 -22.37 -4.21
N ILE A 545 -27.15 -22.98 -3.57
CA ILE A 545 -25.74 -22.63 -3.77
C ILE A 545 -25.11 -23.62 -4.75
N ALA A 546 -24.40 -23.12 -5.74
CA ALA A 546 -23.73 -23.91 -6.75
C ALA A 546 -22.23 -23.64 -6.74
N PHE A 547 -21.46 -24.71 -6.87
CA PHE A 547 -20.00 -24.70 -6.91
C PHE A 547 -19.52 -25.28 -8.24
N ARG A 548 -18.61 -24.57 -8.90
CA ARG A 548 -17.91 -25.10 -10.06
C ARG A 548 -16.60 -25.73 -9.59
N PHE A 549 -16.44 -27.03 -9.82
CA PHE A 549 -15.17 -27.75 -9.69
C PHE A 549 -14.67 -28.12 -11.09
N PRO A 550 -13.41 -28.52 -11.30
CA PRO A 550 -12.92 -28.97 -12.61
C PRO A 550 -13.80 -30.04 -13.26
N ASP A 551 -14.42 -30.92 -12.44
CA ASP A 551 -15.28 -32.01 -12.88
C ASP A 551 -16.77 -31.65 -13.14
N GLY A 552 -17.14 -30.38 -12.96
CA GLY A 552 -18.46 -29.83 -13.28
C GLY A 552 -19.12 -29.05 -12.16
N TRP A 553 -20.39 -28.70 -12.35
CA TRP A 553 -21.19 -27.98 -11.38
C TRP A 553 -21.87 -28.92 -10.38
N TRP A 554 -21.81 -28.53 -9.11
CA TRP A 554 -22.51 -29.15 -8.01
C TRP A 554 -23.44 -28.13 -7.36
N ILE A 555 -24.69 -28.50 -7.10
CA ILE A 555 -25.70 -27.61 -6.54
C ILE A 555 -26.34 -28.20 -5.29
N ARG A 556 -26.49 -27.37 -4.26
CA ARG A 556 -27.07 -27.75 -2.98
C ARG A 556 -28.20 -26.77 -2.60
N PRO A 557 -29.38 -27.26 -2.21
CA PRO A 557 -30.41 -26.40 -1.64
C PRO A 557 -29.95 -25.86 -0.28
N LEU A 558 -30.22 -24.58 -0.04
CA LEU A 558 -30.00 -23.91 1.25
C LEU A 558 -31.24 -24.04 2.14
N SER A 559 -31.08 -23.82 3.44
CA SER A 559 -32.19 -23.80 4.41
C SER A 559 -33.24 -22.74 4.06
N GLU A 560 -34.51 -23.01 4.35
CA GLU A 560 -35.58 -22.03 4.20
C GLU A 560 -35.54 -20.93 5.29
N SER A 561 -35.00 -21.27 6.47
CA SER A 561 -34.90 -20.37 7.63
C SER A 561 -33.44 -20.02 7.94
N PRO A 562 -32.86 -18.95 7.35
CA PRO A 562 -31.52 -18.48 7.71
C PRO A 562 -31.49 -17.98 9.15
N GLN A 563 -30.32 -18.04 9.78
CA GLN A 563 -30.13 -17.47 11.12
C GLN A 563 -30.15 -15.93 11.02
N VAL A 564 -31.05 -15.26 11.72
CA VAL A 564 -31.02 -13.80 11.82
C VAL A 564 -30.05 -13.42 12.93
N THR A 565 -29.01 -12.66 12.60
CA THR A 565 -28.13 -12.08 13.63
C THR A 565 -28.82 -10.82 14.15
N PRO A 566 -29.00 -10.67 15.48
CA PRO A 566 -29.68 -9.51 16.07
C PRO A 566 -28.95 -8.19 15.84
#